data_AF-A0A2E2KJE5-F1
#
_entry.id   AF-A0A2E2KJE5-F1
#
_cell.length_a   1.000
_cell.length_b   1.000
_cell.length_c   1.000
_cell.angle_alpha   90.00
_cell.angle_beta   90.00
_cell.angle_gamma   90.00
#
_symmetry.space_group_name_H-M   'P 1'
#
loop_
_entity.id
_entity.type
_entity.pdbx_description
1 polymer ?
#
loop_
_entity_poly.entity_id
_entity_poly.type
_entity_poly.pdbx_seq_one_letter_code
_entity_poly.pdbx_strand_id
1 'polypeptide(L)' 'MKKKPVGYIAICQCGRVVGAMDLKNTDRIDAGKILGQWVSEGCTLEPKFDYSWTATVSACGCD' A
#
# COMPACT_ATOMS: atom_id res chain seq x y z
N MET A 1 12.43 -10.78 -17.35
CA MET A 1 11.40 -11.18 -16.36
C MET A 1 10.92 -9.95 -15.60
N LYS A 2 9.60 -9.79 -15.39
CA LYS A 2 9.06 -8.67 -14.58
C LYS A 2 9.30 -8.95 -13.09
N LYS A 3 9.82 -7.98 -12.33
CA LYS A 3 9.94 -8.09 -10.87
C LYS A 3 8.54 -8.10 -10.25
N LYS A 4 8.33 -8.95 -9.24
CA LYS A 4 7.13 -8.90 -8.41
C LYS A 4 7.32 -7.85 -7.33
N PRO A 5 6.30 -7.07 -6.98
CA PRO A 5 6.36 -6.20 -5.81
C PRO A 5 6.60 -7.04 -4.55
N VAL A 6 7.33 -6.47 -3.60
CA VAL A 6 7.55 -7.00 -2.25
C VAL A 6 6.68 -6.27 -1.22
N GLY A 7 6.08 -5.15 -1.61
CA GLY A 7 5.16 -4.38 -0.77
C GLY A 7 4.42 -3.31 -1.58
N TYR A 8 3.54 -2.59 -0.90
CA TYR A 8 2.75 -1.50 -1.46
C TYR A 8 2.63 -0.35 -0.48
N ILE A 9 2.60 0.88 -1.00
CA ILE A 9 2.15 2.06 -0.27
C ILE A 9 0.79 2.47 -0.81
N ALA A 10 -0.15 2.79 0.08
CA ALA A 10 -1.43 3.37 -0.27
C ALA A 10 -1.40 4.89 -0.04
N ILE A 11 -1.66 5.62 -1.12
CA ILE A 11 -1.68 7.09 -1.15
C ILE A 11 -3.12 7.52 -1.39
N CYS A 12 -3.71 8.25 -0.45
CA CYS A 12 -5.05 8.80 -0.58
C CYS A 12 -5.11 9.87 -1.68
N GLN A 13 -6.31 10.20 -2.16
CA GLN A 13 -6.56 11.29 -3.11
C GLN A 13 -6.07 12.66 -2.61
N CYS A 14 -6.01 12.86 -1.28
CA CYS A 14 -5.40 14.06 -0.69
C CYS A 14 -3.86 14.05 -0.69
N GLY A 15 -3.22 13.04 -1.28
CA GLY A 15 -1.76 12.92 -1.39
C GLY A 15 -1.05 12.34 -0.17
N ARG A 16 -1.77 12.04 0.91
CA ARG A 16 -1.19 11.45 2.13
C ARG A 16 -0.99 9.95 1.98
N VAL A 17 0.13 9.46 2.49
CA VAL A 17 0.34 8.03 2.71
C VAL A 17 -0.53 7.59 3.88
N VAL A 18 -1.52 6.76 3.59
CA VAL A 18 -2.52 6.26 4.57
C VAL A 18 -2.34 4.79 4.91
N GLY A 19 -1.47 4.08 4.17
CA GLY A 19 -1.16 2.68 4.44
C GLY A 19 0.17 2.25 3.83
N ALA A 20 0.76 1.23 4.42
CA ALA A 20 1.95 0.57 3.93
C ALA A 20 1.84 -0.93 4.25
N MET A 21 2.23 -1.78 3.31
CA MET A 21 2.17 -3.23 3.46
C MET A 21 3.43 -3.89 2.92
N ASP A 22 3.99 -4.78 3.72
CA ASP A 22 5.06 -5.71 3.32
C ASP A 22 4.46 -7.10 3.08
N LEU A 23 4.53 -7.58 1.84
CA LEU A 23 3.98 -8.88 1.45
C LEU A 23 4.74 -10.07 2.04
N LYS A 24 5.98 -9.88 2.50
CA LYS A 24 6.73 -10.93 3.19
C LYS A 24 6.13 -11.23 4.56
N ASN A 25 5.56 -10.21 5.21
CA ASN A 25 5.07 -10.26 6.58
C ASN A 25 3.53 -10.19 6.67
N THR A 26 2.84 -10.24 5.54
CA THR A 26 1.37 -10.21 5.47
C THR A 26 0.86 -11.47 4.80
N ASP A 27 -0.10 -12.15 5.42
CA ASP A 27 -0.75 -13.31 4.79
C ASP A 27 -1.38 -12.93 3.44
N ARG A 28 -1.37 -13.85 2.48
CA ARG A 28 -1.85 -13.59 1.13
C ARG A 28 -3.33 -13.21 1.08
N ILE A 29 -4.18 -13.82 1.90
CA ILE A 29 -5.62 -13.54 1.94
C ILE A 29 -5.84 -12.14 2.48
N ASP A 30 -5.15 -11.78 3.56
CA ASP A 30 -5.29 -10.47 4.17
C ASP A 30 -4.69 -9.37 3.29
N ALA A 31 -3.56 -9.64 2.63
CA ALA A 31 -2.99 -8.73 1.64
C ALA A 31 -3.98 -8.43 0.50
N GLY A 32 -4.70 -9.45 0.01
CA GLY A 32 -5.74 -9.27 -1.00
C GLY A 32 -6.89 -8.38 -0.52
N LYS A 33 -7.36 -8.58 0.72
CA LYS A 33 -8.41 -7.76 1.32
C LYS A 33 -7.98 -6.30 1.50
N ILE A 34 -6.78 -6.07 2.05
CA ILE A 34 -6.24 -4.73 2.30
C ILE A 34 -6.06 -3.97 0.98
N LEU A 35 -5.49 -4.62 -0.04
CA LEU A 35 -5.35 -4.01 -1.37
C LEU A 35 -6.71 -3.66 -1.98
N GLY A 36 -7.68 -4.57 -1.88
CA GLY A 36 -9.05 -4.33 -2.37
C GLY A 36 -9.71 -3.15 -1.66
N GLN A 37 -9.54 -3.05 -0.33
CA GLN A 37 -10.05 -1.94 0.46
C GLN A 37 -9.45 -0.61 -0.01
N TRP A 38 -8.13 -0.50 -0.11
CA TRP A 38 -7.48 0.74 -0.55
C TRP A 38 -7.91 1.17 -1.95
N VAL A 39 -8.08 0.23 -2.88
CA VAL A 39 -8.62 0.53 -4.22
C VAL A 39 -10.05 1.05 -4.12
N SER A 40 -10.90 0.43 -3.29
CA SER A 40 -12.29 0.88 -3.11
C SER A 40 -12.41 2.26 -2.45
N GLU A 41 -11.45 2.62 -1.60
CA GLU A 41 -11.32 3.94 -0.98
C GLU A 41 -10.69 4.99 -1.92
N GLY A 42 -10.36 4.62 -3.16
CA GLY A 42 -9.81 5.53 -4.16
C GLY A 42 -8.32 5.85 -3.96
N CYS A 43 -7.59 5.03 -3.21
CA CYS A 43 -6.15 5.20 -3.03
C CYS A 43 -5.37 4.79 -4.28
N THR A 44 -4.28 5.51 -4.55
CA THR A 44 -3.24 5.07 -5.49
C THR A 44 -2.32 4.07 -4.79
N LEU A 45 -2.09 2.92 -5.43
CA LEU A 45 -1.17 1.90 -4.94
C LEU A 45 0.20 2.05 -5.61
N GLU A 46 1.22 2.37 -4.82
CA GLU A 46 2.59 2.43 -5.28
C GLU A 46 3.33 1.11 -4.95
N PRO A 47 3.66 0.27 -5.95
CA PRO A 47 4.39 -0.97 -5.70
C PRO A 47 5.85 -0.70 -5.31
N LYS A 48 6.33 -1.41 -4.30
CA LYS A 48 7.74 -1.43 -3.90
C LYS A 48 8.38 -2.74 -4.36
N PHE A 49 9.56 -2.65 -4.95
CA PHE A 49 10.27 -3.81 -5.53
C PHE A 49 11.57 -4.17 -4.80
N ASP A 50 12.09 -3.26 -3.98
CA ASP A 50 13.24 -3.49 -3.12
C ASP A 50 12.78 -3.71 -1.68
N TYR A 51 13.59 -4.36 -0.84
CA TYR A 51 13.24 -4.63 0.56
C TYR A 51 13.65 -3.50 1.52
N SER A 52 14.34 -2.47 1.03
CA SER A 52 14.87 -1.35 1.81
C SER A 52 14.08 -0.06 1.54
N TRP A 53 12.81 -0.06 1.92
CA TRP A 53 11.96 1.14 1.80
C TRP A 53 11.35 1.48 3.15
N THR A 54 10.99 2.75 3.29
CA THR A 54 10.33 3.29 4.47
C THR A 54 9.15 4.12 4.03
N ALA A 55 8.08 4.11 4.82
CA ALA A 55 6.90 4.92 4.59
C ALA A 55 6.40 5.48 5.93
N THR A 56 6.05 6.76 5.95
CA THR A 56 5.41 7.39 7.11
C THR A 56 3.91 7.40 6.89
N VAL A 57 3.18 6.60 7.67
CA VAL A 57 1.72 6.55 7.61
C VAL A 57 1.12 7.71 8.40
N SER A 58 0.12 8.36 7.81
CA SER A 58 -0.58 9.50 8.38
C SER A 58 -2.09 9.36 8.18
N ALA A 59 -2.87 10.02 9.04
CA ALA A 59 -4.32 10.04 8.89
C ALA A 59 -4.73 10.75 7.58
N CYS A 60 -5.75 10.20 6.93
CA CYS A 60 -6.39 10.83 5.77
C CYS A 60 -6.83 12.27 6.12
N GLY A 61 -6.82 13.15 5.11
CA GLY A 61 -7.28 14.54 5.23
C GLY A 61 -8.44 14.88 4.30
N CYS A 62 -9.13 13.88 3.76
CA CYS A 62 -10.38 14.10 3.04
C CYS A 62 -11.53 14.29 4.03
N ASP A 63 -12.50 15.13 3.66
CA ASP A 63 -13.71 15.41 4.44
C ASP A 63 -14.82 14.37 4.17
#